data_AF-A0A9E6FCF9-F1
#
_entry.id   AF-A0A9E6FCF9-F1
#
_cell.length_a   1.000
_cell.length_b   1.000
_cell.length_c   1.000
_cell.angle_alpha   90.00
_cell.angle_beta   90.00
_cell.angle_gamma   90.00
#
_symmetry.space_group_name_H-M   'P 1'
#
loop_
_entity.id
_entity.type
_entity.pdbx_description
1 polymer ?
#
loop_
_entity_poly.entity_id
_entity_poly.type
_entity_poly.pdbx_seq_one_letter_code
_entity_poly.pdbx_strand_id
1 'polypeptide(L)' 'MISYSKQKLSIQAKEYGFIRDTLEKVLRLTEILNYINSTPILNENLALKGGTAINLTIFRLPRLEDHPMAFWKTRTK' A
#
# COMPACT_ATOMS: atom_id res chain seq x y z
N MET A 1 5.44 13.67 4.27
CA MET A 1 4.41 13.01 3.44
C MET A 1 4.96 12.90 2.04
N ILE A 2 5.06 11.70 1.46
CA ILE A 2 5.58 11.54 0.09
C ILE A 2 4.62 12.24 -0.87
N SER A 3 5.19 13.05 -1.78
CA SER A 3 4.42 13.68 -2.85
C SER A 3 4.44 12.77 -4.07
N TYR A 4 3.27 12.27 -4.46
CA TYR A 4 3.15 11.46 -5.66
C TYR A 4 2.96 12.35 -6.89
N SER A 5 3.81 12.17 -7.89
CA SER A 5 3.61 12.82 -9.19
C SER A 5 2.45 12.17 -9.93
N LYS A 6 1.46 12.98 -10.34
CA LYS A 6 0.31 12.54 -11.13
C LYS A 6 0.73 11.80 -12.41
N GLN A 7 1.81 12.25 -13.05
CA GLN A 7 2.34 11.61 -14.26
C GLN A 7 2.90 10.21 -13.96
N LYS A 8 3.71 10.08 -12.91
CA LYS A 8 4.28 8.79 -12.49
C LYS A 8 3.18 7.80 -12.12
N LEU A 9 2.21 8.23 -11.31
CA LEU A 9 1.05 7.40 -10.95
C LEU A 9 0.24 6.98 -12.17
N SER A 10 0.06 7.87 -13.15
CA SER A 10 -0.69 7.53 -14.36
C SER A 10 0.01 6.48 -15.22
N ILE A 11 1.35 6.54 -15.31
CA ILE A 11 2.16 5.56 -16.04
C ILE A 11 2.06 4.20 -15.33
N GLN A 12 2.33 4.17 -14.03
CA GLN A 12 2.27 2.94 -13.24
C GLN A 12 0.86 2.33 -13.26
N ALA A 13 -0.18 3.13 -13.04
CA ALA A 13 -1.55 2.65 -13.07
C ALA A 13 -1.90 1.99 -14.41
N LYS A 14 -1.47 2.60 -15.54
CA LYS A 14 -1.69 2.04 -16.87
C LYS A 14 -0.89 0.74 -17.09
N GLU A 15 0.38 0.72 -16.71
CA GLU A 15 1.26 -0.45 -16.81
C GLU A 15 0.67 -1.66 -16.08
N TYR A 16 0.11 -1.43 -14.90
CA TYR A 16 -0.44 -2.48 -14.04
C TYR A 16 -1.93 -2.76 -14.25
N GLY A 17 -2.62 -1.97 -15.07
CA GLY A 17 -4.06 -2.11 -15.35
C GLY A 17 -4.97 -1.63 -14.20
N PHE A 18 -4.50 -0.69 -13.39
CA PHE A 18 -5.28 -0.07 -12.31
C PHE A 18 -5.81 1.32 -12.69
N ILE A 19 -6.85 1.75 -11.99
CA ILE A 19 -7.30 3.14 -12.00
C ILE A 19 -6.32 3.97 -11.15
N ARG A 20 -5.82 5.09 -11.70
CA ARG A 20 -4.82 5.95 -11.04
C ARG A 20 -5.21 6.33 -9.61
N ASP A 21 -6.44 6.80 -9.41
CA ASP A 21 -6.88 7.27 -8.10
C ASP A 21 -7.02 6.12 -7.09
N THR A 22 -7.35 4.91 -7.56
CA THR A 22 -7.36 3.70 -6.72
C THR A 22 -5.93 3.32 -6.31
N LEU A 23 -5.00 3.35 -7.26
CA LEU A 23 -3.58 3.09 -6.99
C LEU A 23 -3.04 4.07 -5.94
N GLU A 24 -3.30 5.36 -6.11
CA GLU A 24 -2.86 6.39 -5.16
C GLU A 24 -3.41 6.14 -3.75
N LYS A 25 -4.70 5.81 -3.64
CA LYS A 25 -5.32 5.49 -2.34
C LYS A 25 -4.66 4.31 -1.66
N VAL A 26 -4.36 3.24 -2.40
CA VAL A 26 -3.70 2.05 -1.85
C VAL A 26 -2.28 2.35 -1.39
N LEU A 27 -1.51 3.12 -2.18
CA LEU A 27 -0.15 3.52 -1.81
C LEU A 27 -0.15 4.36 -0.52
N ARG A 28 -1.00 5.39 -0.45
CA ARG A 28 -1.15 6.23 0.74
C ARG A 28 -1.59 5.44 1.98
N LEU A 29 -2.55 4.52 1.81
CA LEU A 29 -3.00 3.67 2.92
C LEU A 29 -1.85 2.79 3.42
N THR A 30 -1.05 2.23 2.52
CA THR A 30 0.10 1.40 2.88
C THR A 30 1.15 2.20 3.66
N GLU A 31 1.39 3.46 3.29
CA GLU A 31 2.29 4.34 4.06
C GLU A 31 1.78 4.61 5.48
N ILE A 32 0.49 4.94 5.63
CA ILE A 32 -0.13 5.19 6.94
C ILE A 32 -0.02 3.95 7.82
N LEU A 33 -0.34 2.78 7.25
CA LEU A 33 -0.26 1.50 7.96
C LEU A 33 1.17 1.14 8.36
N ASN A 34 2.16 1.39 7.49
CA ASN A 34 3.56 1.21 7.81
C ASN A 34 4.02 2.15 8.93
N TYR A 35 3.59 3.41 8.91
CA TYR A 35 3.91 4.39 9.95
C TYR A 35 3.33 3.99 11.32
N ILE A 36 2.09 3.53 11.36
CA ILE A 36 1.45 3.00 12.58
C ILE A 36 2.26 1.80 13.11
N ASN A 37 2.65 0.88 12.22
CA ASN A 37 3.35 -0.33 12.61
C ASN A 37 4.83 -0.08 13.01
N SER A 38 5.51 0.91 12.43
CA SER A 38 6.91 1.23 12.74
C SER A 38 7.06 2.12 13.98
N THR A 39 5.99 2.79 14.42
CA THR A 39 6.02 3.67 15.59
C THR A 39 5.63 2.87 16.84
N PRO A 40 6.54 2.63 17.80
CA PRO A 40 6.29 1.73 18.95
C PRO A 40 5.02 2.08 19.73
N ILE A 41 4.83 3.37 20.03
CA ILE A 41 3.65 3.89 20.74
C ILE A 41 2.36 3.58 19.97
N LEU A 42 2.36 3.72 18.65
CA LEU A 42 1.16 3.48 17.85
C LEU A 42 0.90 1.99 17.64
N ASN A 43 1.96 1.19 17.47
CA ASN A 43 1.84 -0.26 17.32
C ASN A 43 1.21 -0.90 18.57
N GLU A 44 1.67 -0.51 19.75
CA GLU A 44 1.20 -1.06 21.01
C GLU A 44 -0.22 -0.61 21.38
N ASN A 45 -0.63 0.59 20.94
CA ASN A 45 -1.91 1.18 21.31
C ASN A 45 -2.99 1.12 20.20
N LEU A 46 -2.61 0.78 18.96
CA LEU A 46 -3.50 0.84 17.81
C LEU A 46 -3.53 -0.51 17.10
N ALA A 47 -4.50 -1.34 17.46
CA ALA A 47 -4.73 -2.61 16.81
C ALA A 47 -5.17 -2.41 15.36
N LEU A 48 -4.30 -2.77 14.40
CA LEU A 48 -4.68 -2.88 13.00
C LEU A 48 -5.59 -4.10 12.81
N LYS A 49 -6.81 -3.87 12.32
CA LYS A 49 -7.83 -4.90 12.14
C LYS A 49 -8.32 -4.95 10.70
N GLY A 50 -8.88 -6.09 10.31
CA GLY A 50 -9.44 -6.34 8.98
C GLY A 50 -8.45 -7.01 8.02
N GLY A 51 -8.98 -7.81 7.09
CA GLY A 51 -8.17 -8.62 6.16
C GLY A 51 -7.22 -7.79 5.31
N THR A 52 -7.62 -6.59 4.92
CA THR A 52 -6.77 -5.67 4.12
C THR A 52 -5.61 -5.10 4.93
N ALA A 53 -5.84 -4.66 6.17
CA ALA A 53 -4.78 -4.10 7.00
C ALA A 53 -3.75 -5.16 7.39
N ILE A 54 -4.21 -6.35 7.82
CA ILE A 54 -3.36 -7.48 8.19
C ILE A 54 -2.48 -7.93 7.02
N ASN A 55 -3.07 -8.01 5.82
CA ASN A 55 -2.37 -8.44 4.61
C ASN A 55 -1.36 -7.41 4.09
N LEU A 56 -1.45 -6.15 4.55
CA LEU A 56 -0.53 -5.07 4.23
C LEU A 56 0.59 -4.86 5.25
N THR A 57 0.38 -5.19 6.52
CA THR A 57 1.35 -4.91 7.60
C THR A 57 2.00 -6.12 8.25
N ILE A 58 1.29 -7.24 8.39
CA ILE A 58 1.78 -8.43 9.12
C ILE A 58 2.44 -9.41 8.16
N PHE A 59 1.79 -9.67 7.02
CA PHE A 59 2.48 -10.25 5.88
C PHE A 59 3.32 -9.14 5.31
N ARG A 60 4.61 -9.09 5.66
CA ARG A 60 5.59 -8.27 4.94
C ARG A 60 5.50 -8.68 3.47
N LEU A 61 4.63 -8.02 2.71
CA LEU A 61 4.67 -8.05 1.26
C LEU A 61 6.12 -7.70 0.92
N PRO A 62 6.81 -8.53 0.12
CA PRO A 62 8.19 -8.24 -0.27
C PRO A 62 8.18 -6.80 -0.75
N ARG A 63 9.04 -6.01 -0.09
CA ARG A 63 8.83 -4.57 0.09
C ARG A 63 8.40 -3.92 -1.21
N LEU A 64 7.45 -2.99 -1.05
CA LEU A 64 6.93 -2.02 -2.00
C LEU A 64 8.02 -1.24 -2.81
N GLU A 65 9.29 -1.49 -2.55
CA GLU A 65 10.44 -0.80 -3.13
C GLU A 65 10.71 -1.26 -4.57
N ASP A 66 10.42 -2.52 -4.92
CA ASP A 66 10.67 -3.04 -6.29
C ASP A 66 9.40 -3.35 -7.11
N HIS A 67 8.34 -3.95 -6.55
CA HIS A 67 7.17 -4.35 -7.36
C HIS A 67 5.84 -4.57 -6.58
N PRO A 68 5.28 -3.53 -5.93
CA PRO A 68 4.02 -3.61 -5.18
C PRO A 68 2.86 -4.28 -5.92
N MET A 69 2.77 -4.06 -7.23
CA MET A 69 1.56 -4.31 -8.00
C MET A 69 1.34 -5.76 -8.42
N ALA A 70 2.38 -6.59 -8.38
CA ALA A 70 2.27 -8.00 -8.76
C ALA A 70 1.34 -8.78 -7.80
N PHE A 71 1.39 -8.47 -6.50
CA PHE A 71 0.54 -9.10 -5.50
C PHE A 71 -0.93 -8.73 -5.68
N TRP A 72 -1.25 -7.47 -5.95
CA TRP A 72 -2.64 -7.01 -6.06
C TRP A 72 -3.39 -7.58 -7.26
N LYS A 73 -2.69 -7.83 -8.38
CA LYS A 73 -3.28 -8.43 -9.58
C LYS A 73 -3.72 -9.89 -9.38
N THR A 74 -3.10 -10.62 -8.44
CA THR A 74 -3.44 -12.02 -8.17
C THR A 74 -4.75 -12.22 -7.42
N ARG A 75 -5.31 -11.17 -6.78
CA ARG A 75 -6.56 -11.25 -6.02
C ARG A 75 -7.76 -10.50 -6.64
N THR A 76 -7.57 -9.77 -7.74
CA THR A 76 -8.69 -9.16 -8.50
C THR A 76 -9.30 -10.12 -9.53
N LYS A 77 -9.36 -11.42 -9.22
CA LYS A 77 -10.18 -12.40 -9.95
C LYS A 77 -11.42 -12.72 -9.16
#